data_AF-A0A3G1KUS2-F1
#
_entry.id   AF-A0A3G1KUS2-F1
#
_cell.length_a   1.000
_cell.length_b   1.000
_cell.length_c   1.000
_cell.angle_alpha   90.00
_cell.angle_beta   90.00
_cell.angle_gamma   90.00
#
_symmetry.space_group_name_H-M   'P 1'
#
loop_
_entity.id
_entity.type
_entity.pdbx_description
1 polymer ?
#
loop_
_entity_poly.entity_id
_entity_poly.type
_entity_poly.pdbx_seq_one_letter_code
_entity_poly.pdbx_strand_id
1 'polypeptide(L)' 'MTPSDVMEDDEVFEISEITFVVERKLWKRICPVKIDYQVKLHERGFVITSGSIQVPGEGTCNI' A
#
# COMPACT_ATOMS: atom_id res chain seq x y z
N MET A 1 -8.76 6.98 11.27
CA MET A 1 -9.57 6.05 10.47
C MET A 1 -10.45 5.29 11.44
N THR A 2 -11.76 5.45 11.29
CA THR A 2 -12.74 4.67 12.03
C THR A 2 -13.14 3.44 11.19
N PRO A 3 -13.60 2.33 11.78
CA PRO A 3 -14.05 1.16 11.02
C PRO A 3 -15.14 1.46 9.98
N SER A 4 -15.84 2.59 10.13
CA SER A 4 -16.84 3.12 9.20
C SER A 4 -16.28 3.70 7.89
N ASP A 5 -14.96 3.83 7.75
CA ASP A 5 -14.31 4.38 6.55
C ASP A 5 -13.86 3.30 5.56
N VAL A 6 -14.04 2.01 5.88
CA VAL A 6 -13.68 0.86 5.04
C VAL A 6 -14.87 0.51 4.12
N MET A 7 -14.65 0.58 2.81
CA MET A 7 -15.63 0.21 1.78
C MET A 7 -15.48 -1.27 1.39
N GLU A 8 -16.50 -1.89 0.79
CA GLU A 8 -16.47 -3.31 0.36
C GLU A 8 -15.36 -3.63 -0.67
N ASP A 9 -14.95 -2.61 -1.43
CA ASP A 9 -13.90 -2.69 -2.46
C ASP A 9 -12.51 -2.32 -1.94
N ASP A 10 -12.38 -2.07 -0.64
CA ASP A 10 -11.09 -1.86 -0.02
C ASP A 10 -10.44 -3.19 0.33
N GLU A 11 -9.12 -3.22 0.19
CA GLU A 11 -8.26 -4.26 0.70
C GLU A 11 -7.66 -3.76 2.02
N VAL A 12 -7.79 -4.57 3.07
CA VAL A 12 -7.28 -4.26 4.40
C VAL A 12 -6.17 -5.23 4.72
N PHE A 13 -5.00 -4.70 5.11
CA PHE A 13 -3.87 -5.52 5.55
C PHE A 13 -3.20 -4.90 6.76
N GLU A 14 -2.62 -5.75 7.60
CA GLU A 14 -1.97 -5.34 8.83
C GLU A 14 -0.47 -5.64 8.73
N ILE A 15 0.35 -4.61 8.94
CA ILE A 15 1.80 -4.73 8.98
C ILE A 15 2.29 -4.01 10.23
N SER A 16 3.00 -4.73 11.10
CA SER A 16 3.60 -4.16 12.32
C SER A 16 2.59 -3.37 13.16
N GLU A 17 1.42 -3.97 13.42
CA GLU A 17 0.33 -3.39 14.24
C GLU A 17 -0.34 -2.14 13.63
N ILE A 18 -0.02 -1.82 12.37
CA ILE A 18 -0.67 -0.74 11.62
C ILE A 18 -1.60 -1.36 10.60
N THR A 19 -2.89 -0.98 10.69
CA THR A 19 -3.90 -1.32 9.69
C THR A 19 -3.82 -0.36 8.52
N PHE A 20 -3.61 -0.91 7.33
CA PHE A 20 -3.66 -0.19 6.06
C PHE A 20 -4.97 -0.52 5.35
N VAL A 21 -5.59 0.51 4.78
CA VAL A 21 -6.79 0.40 3.96
C VAL A 21 -6.45 0.99 2.60
N VAL A 22 -6.60 0.20 1.54
CA VAL A 22 -6.30 0.62 0.17
C VAL A 22 -7.41 0.19 -0.76
N GLU A 23 -7.79 1.04 -1.71
CA GLU A 23 -8.73 0.62 -2.75
C GLU A 23 -8.14 -0.57 -3.54
N ARG A 24 -8.90 -1.66 -3.70
CA ARG A 24 -8.43 -2.89 -4.36
C ARG A 24 -7.90 -2.67 -5.77
N LYS A 25 -8.49 -1.73 -6.52
CA LYS A 25 -8.00 -1.35 -7.86
C LYS A 25 -6.65 -0.65 -7.80
N LEU A 26 -6.43 0.20 -6.79
CA LEU A 26 -5.17 0.87 -6.57
C LEU A 26 -4.10 -0.16 -6.16
N TRP A 27 -4.44 -1.08 -5.24
CA TRP A 27 -3.54 -2.15 -4.79
C TRP A 27 -2.96 -2.95 -5.95
N LYS A 28 -3.81 -3.40 -6.89
CA LYS A 28 -3.40 -4.13 -8.09
C LYS A 28 -2.43 -3.35 -8.98
N ARG A 29 -2.43 -2.01 -8.92
CA ARG A 29 -1.59 -1.15 -9.76
C ARG A 29 -0.26 -0.80 -9.10
N ILE A 30 -0.24 -0.70 -7.77
CA ILE A 30 0.94 -0.23 -7.02
C ILE A 30 1.74 -1.37 -6.39
N CYS A 31 1.17 -2.58 -6.34
CA CYS A 31 1.85 -3.75 -5.83
C CYS A 31 2.97 -4.22 -6.78
N PRO A 32 4.17 -4.56 -6.26
CA PRO A 32 4.56 -4.51 -4.85
C PRO A 32 4.81 -3.06 -4.38
N VAL A 33 4.33 -2.71 -3.18
CA VAL A 33 4.51 -1.38 -2.58
C VAL A 33 5.37 -1.46 -1.31
N LYS A 34 6.26 -0.49 -1.14
CA LYS A 34 7.07 -0.28 0.06
C LYS A 34 6.82 1.12 0.60
N ILE A 35 6.54 1.24 1.89
CA ILE A 35 6.34 2.52 2.57
C ILE A 35 7.43 2.66 3.63
N ASP A 36 8.30 3.65 3.47
CA ASP A 36 9.35 3.98 4.44
C ASP A 36 9.09 5.37 5.03
N TYR A 37 9.40 5.58 6.32
CA TYR A 37 9.45 6.93 6.89
C TYR A 37 10.89 7.42 6.88
N GLN A 38 11.16 8.52 6.18
CA GLN A 38 12.50 9.11 6.10
C GLN A 38 12.53 10.47 6.79
N VAL A 39 13.59 10.70 7.55
CA VAL A 39 13.91 11.99 8.16
C VAL A 39 15.26 12.43 7.61
N LYS A 40 15.28 13.54 6.88
CA LYS A 40 16.48 14.21 6.37
C LYS A 40 16.60 15.58 7.01
N LEU A 41 17.73 16.26 6.79
CA LEU A 41 18.08 17.53 7.44
C LEU A 41 17.02 18.63 7.26
N HIS A 42 16.28 18.63 6.14
CA HIS A 42 15.27 19.65 5.81
C HIS A 42 13.88 19.08 5.50
N GLU A 43 13.71 17.76 5.49
CA GLU A 43 12.44 17.13 5.13
C GLU A 43 12.20 15.88 5.97
N ARG A 44 10.93 15.64 6.31
CA ARG A 44 10.50 14.38 6.92
C ARG A 44 9.18 13.97 6.31
N GLY A 45 9.00 12.69 6.06
CA GLY A 45 7.76 12.19 5.46
C GLY A 45 7.82 10.73 5.08
N PHE A 46 6.68 10.26 4.58
CA PHE A 46 6.56 8.93 4.02
C PHE A 46 7.08 8.93 2.58
N VAL A 47 7.94 7.97 2.27
CA VAL A 47 8.40 7.67 0.92
C VAL A 47 7.70 6.39 0.49
N ILE A 48 6.87 6.50 -0.53
CA ILE A 48 6.12 5.38 -1.11
C ILE A 48 6.84 4.97 -2.39
N THR A 49 7.32 3.73 -2.43
CA THR A 49 7.94 3.12 -3.62
C THR A 49 7.03 2.01 -4.12
N SER A 50 6.58 2.10 -5.37
CA SER A 50 5.75 1.09 -6.01
C SER A 50 6.47 0.43 -7.17
N GLY A 51 6.40 -0.90 -7.28
CA GLY A 51 6.83 -1.65 -8.44
C GLY A 51 5.68 -1.70 -9.46
N SER A 52 5.85 -1.09 -10.64
CA SER A 52 4.88 -1.24 -11.73
C SER A 52 5.05 -2.61 -12.38
N ILE A 53 4.23 -3.60 -12.00
CA ILE A 53 4.12 -4.85 -12.78
C ILE A 53 3.35 -4.54 -14.06
N GLN A 54 4.05 -4.45 -15.20
CA GLN A 54 3.41 -4.56 -16.51
C GLN A 54 3.06 -6.04 -16.72
N VAL A 55 1.88 -6.48 -16.28
CA VAL A 55 1.51 -7.90 -16.34
C VAL A 55 1.09 -8.28 -17.77
N PRO A 56 1.56 -9.44 -18.26
CA PRO A 56 0.64 -10.38 -18.89
C PRO A 56 0.75 -11.73 -18.16
N GLY A 57 -0.23 -11.98 -17.29
CA GLY A 57 -0.36 -13.21 -16.50
C GLY A 57 0.38 -13.17 -15.15
N GLU A 58 -0.38 -13.20 -14.07
CA GLU A 58 0.07 -13.62 -12.73
C GLU A 58 1.25 -12.88 -12.09
N GLY A 59 0.95 -11.73 -11.47
CA GLY A 59 1.73 -11.23 -10.34
C GLY A 59 0.90 -11.35 -9.08
N THR A 60 0.96 -12.48 -8.37
CA THR A 60 0.32 -12.58 -7.05
C THR A 60 1.14 -11.78 -6.05
N CYS A 61 0.50 -10.81 -5.40
CA CYS A 61 1.04 -10.18 -4.20
C CYS A 61 1.04 -11.24 -3.11
N ASN A 62 2.18 -11.90 -2.90
CA ASN A 62 2.36 -12.75 -1.74
C ASN A 62 2.65 -11.82 -0.55
N ILE A 63 1.67 -11.73 0.36
CA ILE A 63 1.78 -11.05 1.64
C ILE A 63 2.44 -12.00 2.63
#